data_AF-F2G9J4-F1
#
_entry.id   AF-F2G9J4-F1
#
_cell.length_a   1.000
_cell.length_b   1.000
_cell.length_c   1.000
_cell.angle_alpha   90.00
_cell.angle_beta   90.00
_cell.angle_gamma   90.00
#
_symmetry.space_group_name_H-M   'P 1'
#
loop_
_entity.id
_entity.type
_entity.pdbx_description
1 polymer ?
#
loop_
_entity_poly.entity_id
_entity_poly.type
_entity_poly.pdbx_seq_one_letter_code
_entity_poly.pdbx_strand_id
1 'polypeptide(L)'
;MKLAKTVKVLAATATVAFSINASAAAPQKDVRFVGETQFAGFCKAIINDDVRVLRSSLSRNVGRIGASQREVLRMVTSEEGLTCNGSSLIEFSVERHADAVHDYLMSRS
;
A
#
# COMPACT_ATOMS: atom_id res chain seq x y z
N MET A 1 57.65 -25.85 -24.27
CA MET A 1 57.20 -26.11 -22.89
C MET A 1 57.14 -24.79 -22.14
N LYS A 2 55.99 -24.49 -21.51
CA LYS A 2 55.75 -23.76 -20.23
C LYS A 2 56.70 -22.60 -19.87
N LEU A 3 56.25 -21.42 -19.44
CA LEU A 3 55.29 -21.21 -18.36
C LEU A 3 54.86 -19.74 -18.32
N ALA A 4 53.59 -19.53 -17.97
CA ALA A 4 52.87 -18.28 -17.86
C ALA A 4 53.52 -17.23 -16.93
N LYS A 5 53.45 -15.95 -17.31
CA LYS A 5 53.53 -14.82 -16.37
C LYS A 5 52.12 -14.28 -16.14
N THR A 6 51.66 -14.54 -14.93
CA THR A 6 50.38 -14.18 -14.32
C THR A 6 50.12 -12.68 -14.35
N VAL A 7 49.17 -12.25 -15.17
CA VAL A 7 48.48 -10.96 -15.00
C VAL A 7 47.27 -11.22 -14.12
N LYS A 8 47.42 -10.96 -12.81
CA LYS A 8 46.31 -10.93 -11.86
C LYS A 8 45.44 -9.71 -12.17
N VAL A 9 44.46 -9.87 -13.05
CA VAL A 9 43.38 -8.89 -13.21
C VAL A 9 42.47 -9.02 -11.99
N LEU A 10 42.67 -8.13 -11.03
CA LEU A 10 41.81 -7.97 -9.86
C LEU A 10 40.51 -7.32 -10.33
N ALA A 11 39.53 -8.12 -10.71
CA ALA A 11 38.18 -7.64 -10.99
C ALA A 11 37.54 -7.21 -9.66
N ALA A 12 37.52 -5.90 -9.41
CA ALA A 12 36.77 -5.30 -8.33
C ALA A 12 35.28 -5.45 -8.63
N THR A 13 34.67 -6.51 -8.11
CA THR A 13 33.22 -6.67 -8.09
C THR A 13 32.64 -5.63 -7.15
N ALA A 14 32.12 -4.53 -7.71
CA ALA A 14 31.34 -3.55 -6.98
C ALA A 14 30.09 -4.26 -6.43
N THR A 15 30.11 -4.62 -5.14
CA THR A 15 28.94 -5.10 -4.43
C THR A 15 27.98 -3.93 -4.31
N VAL A 16 26.94 -3.93 -5.14
CA VAL A 16 25.80 -3.04 -4.98
C VAL A 16 25.17 -3.42 -3.64
N ALA A 17 25.41 -2.60 -2.62
CA ALA A 17 24.79 -2.76 -1.32
C ALA A 17 23.29 -2.45 -1.47
N PHE A 18 22.49 -3.48 -1.72
CA PHE A 18 21.05 -3.41 -1.56
C PHE A 18 20.77 -3.18 -0.08
N SER A 19 20.58 -1.92 0.30
CA SER A 19 20.07 -1.54 1.61
C SER A 19 18.60 -1.96 1.67
N ILE A 20 18.37 -3.18 2.15
CA ILE A 20 17.02 -3.68 2.42
C ILE A 20 16.52 -2.93 3.65
N ASN A 21 15.85 -1.80 3.46
CA ASN A 21 15.12 -1.12 4.54
C ASN A 21 13.88 -1.97 4.86
N ALA A 22 14.06 -3.00 5.67
CA ALA A 22 12.98 -3.73 6.30
C ALA A 22 12.42 -2.86 7.44
N SER A 23 11.55 -1.91 7.11
CA SER A 23 10.76 -1.22 8.12
C SER A 23 9.75 -2.22 8.69
N ALA A 24 10.06 -2.78 9.87
CA ALA A 24 9.11 -3.58 10.62
C ALA A 24 7.90 -2.70 10.96
N ALA A 25 6.77 -2.99 10.32
CA ALA A 25 5.51 -2.34 10.64
C ALA A 25 5.16 -2.65 12.11
N ALA A 26 4.75 -1.64 12.87
CA ALA A 26 4.28 -1.77 14.24
C ALA A 26 3.23 -2.90 14.34
N PRO A 27 3.11 -3.57 15.52
CA PRO A 27 2.16 -4.64 15.73
C PRO A 27 0.76 -4.16 15.31
N GLN A 28 0.23 -4.80 14.28
CA GLN A 28 -1.06 -4.44 13.72
C GLN A 28 -2.13 -4.91 14.69
N LYS A 29 -3.19 -4.12 14.88
CA LYS A 29 -4.41 -4.60 15.57
C LYS A 29 -4.82 -5.91 14.92
N ASP A 30 -5.12 -6.93 15.73
CA ASP A 30 -5.44 -8.27 15.26
C ASP A 30 -6.81 -8.23 14.54
N VAL A 31 -6.77 -8.04 13.22
CA VAL A 31 -7.95 -7.89 12.37
C VAL A 31 -7.90 -8.91 11.25
N ARG A 32 -8.98 -9.67 11.10
CA ARG A 32 -9.12 -10.67 10.06
C ARG A 32 -9.91 -10.09 8.88
N PHE A 33 -9.27 -9.97 7.73
CA PHE A 33 -9.92 -9.56 6.49
C PHE A 33 -10.59 -10.76 5.82
N VAL A 34 -11.86 -10.63 5.45
CA VAL A 34 -12.66 -11.66 4.78
C VAL A 34 -13.32 -11.05 3.55
N GLY A 35 -13.51 -11.84 2.48
CA GLY A 35 -14.03 -11.37 1.18
C GLY A 35 -12.91 -11.09 0.17
N GLU A 36 -13.04 -10.01 -0.59
CA GLU A 36 -12.03 -9.59 -1.58
C GLU A 36 -10.80 -8.97 -0.93
N THR A 37 -9.92 -9.82 -0.41
CA THR A 37 -8.72 -9.42 0.33
C THR A 37 -7.72 -8.64 -0.52
N GLN A 38 -7.81 -8.72 -1.85
CA GLN A 38 -7.03 -7.89 -2.79
C GLN A 38 -7.23 -6.38 -2.58
N PHE A 39 -8.36 -5.98 -1.97
CA PHE A 39 -8.66 -4.60 -1.63
C PHE A 39 -8.57 -4.29 -0.12
N ALA A 40 -8.14 -5.26 0.70
CA ALA A 40 -8.07 -5.10 2.16
C ALA A 40 -7.22 -3.89 2.61
N GLY A 41 -6.30 -3.42 1.75
CA GLY A 41 -5.50 -2.22 2.00
C GLY A 41 -6.32 -0.97 2.30
N PHE A 42 -7.50 -0.81 1.70
CA PHE A 42 -8.40 0.32 1.96
C PHE A 42 -8.96 0.27 3.39
N CYS A 43 -9.55 -0.86 3.77
CA CYS A 43 -10.07 -1.06 5.13
C CYS A 43 -8.94 -1.01 6.18
N LYS A 44 -7.76 -1.53 5.84
CA LYS A 44 -6.57 -1.48 6.68
C LYS A 44 -6.09 -0.06 6.93
N ALA A 45 -6.20 0.84 5.93
CA ALA A 45 -5.87 2.24 6.11
C ALA A 45 -6.80 2.89 7.13
N ILE A 46 -8.11 2.63 7.05
CA ILE A 46 -9.11 3.13 8.00
C ILE A 46 -8.84 2.60 9.41
N ILE A 47 -8.63 1.29 9.57
CA ILE A 47 -8.40 0.65 10.88
C ILE A 47 -7.20 1.26 11.63
N ASN A 48 -6.19 1.69 10.89
CA ASN A 48 -4.97 2.28 11.44
C ASN A 48 -4.92 3.81 11.35
N ASP A 49 -5.99 4.44 10.86
CA ASP A 49 -6.04 5.85 10.50
C ASP A 49 -4.79 6.35 9.71
N ASP A 50 -4.34 5.55 8.74
CA ASP A 50 -3.09 5.79 8.00
C ASP A 50 -3.35 6.20 6.54
N VAL A 51 -3.28 7.50 6.29
CA VAL A 51 -3.40 8.10 4.95
C VAL A 51 -2.30 7.61 3.99
N ARG A 52 -1.11 7.25 4.48
CA ARG A 52 -0.04 6.72 3.61
C ARG A 52 -0.41 5.34 3.08
N VAL A 53 -1.00 4.49 3.93
CA VAL A 53 -1.52 3.18 3.50
C VAL A 53 -2.66 3.39 2.50
N LEU A 54 -3.57 4.32 2.75
CA LEU A 54 -4.66 4.66 1.81
C LEU A 54 -4.11 5.08 0.44
N ARG A 55 -3.16 6.01 0.39
CA ARG A 55 -2.53 6.49 -0.85
C ARG A 55 -1.78 5.39 -1.59
N SER A 56 -1.09 4.51 -0.86
CA SER A 56 -0.44 3.33 -1.43
C SER A 56 -1.47 2.38 -2.06
N SER A 57 -2.59 2.14 -1.38
CA SER A 57 -3.69 1.33 -1.91
C SER A 57 -4.34 1.96 -3.14
N LEU A 58 -4.58 3.28 -3.16
CA LEU A 58 -5.05 3.97 -4.36
C LEU A 58 -4.09 3.79 -5.54
N SER A 59 -2.79 3.98 -5.30
CA SER A 59 -1.74 3.89 -6.33
C SER A 59 -1.65 2.48 -6.93
N ARG A 60 -1.70 1.44 -6.10
CA ARG A 60 -1.63 0.03 -6.53
C ARG A 60 -2.84 -0.43 -7.33
N ASN A 61 -3.94 0.31 -7.28
CA ASN A 61 -5.19 -0.03 -7.93
C ASN A 61 -5.47 0.82 -9.18
N VAL A 62 -4.56 1.71 -9.55
CA VAL A 62 -4.57 2.38 -10.86
C VAL A 62 -4.37 1.33 -11.96
N GLY A 63 -5.18 1.43 -13.02
CA GLY A 63 -5.24 0.47 -14.12
C GLY A 63 -6.09 -0.77 -13.81
N ARG A 64 -6.42 -1.02 -12.53
CA ARG A 64 -7.27 -2.14 -12.12
C ARG A 64 -8.70 -1.71 -11.78
N ILE A 65 -8.86 -0.63 -11.02
CA ILE A 65 -10.16 -0.05 -10.65
C ILE A 65 -10.48 1.19 -11.50
N GLY A 66 -9.48 2.03 -11.77
CA GLY A 66 -9.64 3.27 -12.52
C GLY A 66 -8.34 3.73 -13.17
N ALA A 67 -8.40 4.67 -14.11
CA ALA A 67 -7.26 5.14 -14.89
C ALA A 67 -6.32 6.09 -14.10
N SER A 68 -6.74 6.58 -12.93
CA SER A 68 -5.92 7.44 -12.07
C SER A 68 -6.26 7.23 -10.59
N GLN A 69 -5.39 7.66 -9.67
CA GLN A 69 -5.67 7.57 -8.22
C GLN A 69 -6.96 8.28 -7.82
N ARG A 70 -7.28 9.41 -8.48
CA ARG A 70 -8.53 10.15 -8.25
C ARG A 70 -9.75 9.34 -8.68
N GLU A 71 -9.67 8.70 -9.85
CA GLU A 71 -10.77 7.87 -10.33
C GLU A 71 -10.93 6.62 -9.46
N VAL A 72 -9.82 5.97 -9.06
CA VAL A 72 -9.86 4.87 -8.10
C VAL A 72 -10.56 5.31 -6.82
N LEU A 73 -10.20 6.47 -6.26
CA LEU A 73 -10.84 7.00 -5.07
C LEU A 73 -12.35 7.16 -5.27
N ARG A 74 -12.77 7.86 -6.33
CA ARG A 74 -14.18 8.08 -6.69
C ARG A 74 -14.96 6.76 -6.81
N MET A 75 -14.35 5.74 -7.39
CA MET A 75 -14.98 4.43 -7.59
C MET A 75 -15.07 3.62 -6.28
N VAL A 76 -14.06 3.67 -5.41
CA VAL A 76 -14.12 2.93 -4.14
C VAL A 76 -15.00 3.61 -3.09
N THR A 77 -15.29 4.91 -3.23
CA THR A 77 -16.18 5.68 -2.35
C THR A 77 -17.58 5.93 -2.94
N SER A 78 -17.92 5.37 -4.10
CA SER A 78 -19.27 5.48 -4.65
C SER A 78 -20.29 4.70 -3.80
N GLU A 79 -21.58 4.91 -4.04
CA GLU A 79 -22.66 4.18 -3.34
C GLU A 79 -22.53 2.65 -3.46
N GLU A 80 -22.17 2.16 -4.66
CA GLU A 80 -21.87 0.74 -4.92
C GLU A 80 -20.37 0.42 -4.81
N GLY A 81 -19.64 1.27 -4.09
CA GLY A 81 -18.19 1.19 -3.95
C GLY A 81 -17.74 0.07 -3.02
N LEU A 82 -16.50 0.18 -2.55
CA LEU A 82 -15.95 -0.82 -1.65
C LEU A 82 -16.56 -0.67 -0.26
N THR A 83 -16.82 -1.80 0.39
CA THR A 83 -17.31 -1.83 1.77
C THR A 83 -16.29 -2.50 2.69
N CYS A 84 -16.25 -2.00 3.92
CA CYS A 84 -15.46 -2.54 5.01
C CYS A 84 -16.42 -2.95 6.12
N ASN A 85 -16.50 -4.26 6.40
CA ASN A 85 -17.43 -4.81 7.38
C ASN A 85 -18.92 -4.48 7.10
N GLY A 86 -19.29 -4.35 5.82
CA GLY A 86 -20.65 -4.02 5.39
C GLY A 86 -20.97 -2.52 5.32
N SER A 87 -20.13 -1.65 5.88
CA SER A 87 -20.27 -0.19 5.78
C SER A 87 -19.39 0.36 4.65
N SER A 88 -19.77 1.49 4.05
CA SER A 88 -18.92 2.19 3.07
C SER A 88 -17.61 2.65 3.71
N LEU A 89 -16.58 2.97 2.91
CA LEU A 89 -15.30 3.50 3.45
C LEU A 89 -15.50 4.74 4.33
N ILE A 90 -16.41 5.63 3.92
CA ILE A 90 -16.67 6.88 4.62
C ILE A 90 -17.35 6.60 5.96
N GLU A 91 -18.43 5.82 5.98
CA GLU A 91 -19.12 5.45 7.22
C GLU A 91 -18.19 4.69 8.16
N PHE A 92 -17.45 3.71 7.63
CA PHE A 92 -16.53 2.92 8.43
C PHE A 92 -15.38 3.77 9.01
N SER A 93 -14.95 4.82 8.32
CA SER A 93 -13.97 5.76 8.88
C SER A 93 -14.50 6.54 10.08
N VAL A 94 -15.77 6.93 10.06
CA VAL A 94 -16.43 7.58 11.19
C VAL A 94 -16.60 6.61 12.36
N GLU A 95 -17.09 5.39 12.09
CA GLU A 95 -17.26 4.34 13.11
C GLU A 95 -15.97 4.00 13.85
N ARG A 96 -14.82 4.09 13.17
CA ARG A 96 -13.50 3.75 13.71
C ARG A 96 -12.74 4.94 14.28
N HIS A 97 -13.32 6.14 14.25
CA HIS A 97 -12.65 7.39 14.62
C HIS A 97 -11.32 7.57 13.86
N ALA A 98 -11.35 7.29 12.56
CA ALA A 98 -10.21 7.44 11.66
C ALA A 98 -10.24 8.83 11.01
N ASP A 99 -10.02 9.88 11.81
CA ASP A 99 -10.25 11.27 11.43
C ASP A 99 -9.36 11.70 10.25
N ALA A 100 -8.08 11.31 10.23
CA ALA A 100 -7.16 11.70 9.16
C ALA A 100 -7.53 11.05 7.83
N VAL A 101 -7.93 9.78 7.86
CA VAL A 101 -8.43 9.07 6.68
C VAL A 101 -9.78 9.62 6.25
N HIS A 102 -10.70 9.90 7.19
CA HIS A 102 -12.01 10.46 6.90
C HIS A 102 -11.89 11.80 6.17
N ASP A 103 -11.09 12.73 6.70
CA ASP A 103 -10.83 14.03 6.09
C ASP A 103 -10.20 13.89 4.69
N TYR A 104 -9.30 12.92 4.53
CA TYR A 104 -8.72 12.62 3.22
C TYR A 104 -9.77 12.15 2.22
N LEU A 105 -10.66 11.24 2.63
CA LEU A 105 -11.74 10.73 1.79
C LEU A 105 -12.67 11.88 1.39
N MET A 106 -13.15 12.68 2.35
CA MET A 106 -14.11 13.77 2.11
C MET A 106 -13.54 14.93 1.29
N SER A 107 -12.24 15.22 1.41
CA SER A 107 -11.61 16.34 0.65
C SER A 107 -11.36 16.02 -0.82
N ARG A 108 -11.51 14.75 -1.23
CA ARG A 108 -11.10 14.25 -2.55
C ARG A 108 -12.13 13.34 -3.25
N SER A 109 -13.19 12.94 -2.55
CA SER A 109 -14.34 12.20 -3.08
C SER A 109 -15.27 13.09 -3.91
#